data_AF-A0A6C0L1I1-F1
#
_entry.id   AF-A0A6C0L1I1-F1
#
_cell.length_a   1.000
_cell.length_b   1.000
_cell.length_c   1.000
_cell.angle_alpha   90.00
_cell.angle_beta   90.00
_cell.angle_gamma   90.00
#
_symmetry.space_group_name_H-M   'P 1'
#
loop_
_entity.id
_entity.type
_entity.pdbx_description
1 polymer ?
#
loop_
_entity_poly.entity_id
_entity_poly.type
_entity_poly.pdbx_seq_one_letter_code
_entity_poly.pdbx_strand_id
1 'polypeptide(L)' 'MARTRLHLICGNCGCNDMWSYRIAPEGKDIDGELFPAVYLSCRNCATLHDLADTAKNSNPSQKLSS' A
#
# COMPACT_ATOMS: atom_id res chain seq x y z
N MET A 1 4.88 10.71 -18.88
CA MET A 1 4.35 9.73 -17.88
C MET A 1 3.06 9.14 -18.40
N ALA A 2 2.91 7.81 -18.39
CA ALA A 2 1.68 7.14 -18.80
C ALA A 2 0.68 7.09 -17.63
N ARG A 3 -0.57 7.50 -17.86
CA ARG A 3 -1.66 7.39 -16.88
C ARG A 3 -2.37 6.05 -17.07
N THR A 4 -1.90 5.01 -16.38
CA THR A 4 -2.55 3.70 -16.33
C THR A 4 -3.42 3.55 -15.08
N ARG A 5 -4.39 2.64 -15.12
CA ARG A 5 -5.22 2.30 -13.96
C ARG A 5 -4.40 1.44 -12.97
N LEU A 6 -4.45 1.78 -11.69
CA LEU A 6 -3.87 0.98 -10.61
C LEU A 6 -4.97 0.13 -9.97
N HIS A 7 -4.73 -1.17 -9.83
CA HIS A 7 -5.64 -2.09 -9.13
C HIS A 7 -5.12 -2.29 -7.70
N LEU A 8 -5.99 -2.13 -6.70
CA LEU A 8 -5.63 -2.19 -5.29
C LEU A 8 -6.58 -3.14 -4.55
N ILE A 9 -6.03 -4.11 -3.82
CA ILE A 9 -6.79 -5.12 -3.06
C ILE A 9 -6.21 -5.17 -1.64
N CYS A 10 -7.07 -5.15 -0.64
CA CYS A 10 -6.66 -5.15 0.76
C CYS A 10 -6.16 -6.54 1.12
N GLY A 11 -4.87 -6.68 1.41
CA GLY A 11 -4.28 -7.98 1.77
C GLY A 11 -4.86 -8.59 3.05
N ASN A 12 -5.58 -7.82 3.87
CA ASN A 12 -6.19 -8.30 5.11
C ASN A 12 -7.63 -8.84 4.92
N CYS A 13 -8.47 -8.16 4.11
CA CYS A 13 -9.89 -8.53 3.98
C CYS A 13 -10.39 -8.74 2.54
N GLY A 14 -9.53 -8.55 1.53
CA GLY A 14 -9.90 -8.72 0.12
C GLY A 14 -10.73 -7.59 -0.51
N CYS A 15 -11.13 -6.56 0.25
CA CYS A 15 -11.83 -5.39 -0.28
C CYS A 15 -10.99 -4.65 -1.33
N ASN A 16 -11.62 -4.19 -2.42
CA ASN A 16 -10.96 -3.60 -3.59
C ASN A 16 -11.49 -2.22 -3.99
N ASP A 17 -12.48 -1.68 -3.28
CA ASP A 17 -13.21 -0.46 -3.65
C ASP A 17 -13.30 0.58 -2.52
N MET A 18 -13.14 0.18 -1.25
CA MET A 18 -13.26 1.07 -0.10
C MET A 18 -11.88 1.56 0.40
N TRP A 19 -11.30 2.55 -0.28
CA TRP A 19 -9.96 3.08 0.04
C TRP A 19 -9.95 4.56 0.36
N SER A 20 -9.10 4.95 1.31
CA SER A 20 -8.69 6.33 1.56
C SER A 20 -7.17 6.40 1.68
N TYR A 21 -6.55 7.52 1.30
CA TYR A 21 -5.10 7.70 1.42
C TYR A 21 -4.75 8.92 2.28
N ARG A 22 -3.56 8.90 2.90
CA ARG A 22 -2.96 10.03 3.61
C ARG A 22 -1.47 10.11 3.27
N ILE A 23 -1.00 11.31 2.97
CA ILE A 23 0.44 11.61 2.87
C ILE A 23 0.83 12.33 4.15
N ALA A 24 1.85 11.82 4.85
CA ALA A 24 2.46 12.44 6.03
C ALA A 24 3.77 13.13 5.60
N PRO A 25 3.79 14.47 5.47
CA PRO A 25 4.98 15.23 5.02
C PRO A 25 6.19 15.06 5.95
N GLU A 26 5.93 14.91 7.25
CA GLU A 26 6.94 14.62 8.27
C GLU A 26 7.64 13.27 8.06
N GLY A 27 7.03 12.38 7.29
CA GLY A 27 7.73 11.26 6.69
C GLY A 27 8.31 10.21 7.63
N LYS A 28 9.24 9.43 7.07
CA LYS A 28 10.14 8.54 7.80
C LYS A 28 11.58 8.93 7.49
N ASP A 29 12.40 8.87 8.51
CA ASP A 29 13.86 8.91 8.36
C ASP A 29 14.31 7.55 7.78
N ILE A 30 14.98 7.61 6.63
CA ILE A 30 15.65 6.47 6.00
C ILE A 30 17.11 6.91 5.81
N ASP A 31 18.00 6.36 6.65
CA ASP A 31 19.44 6.61 6.61
C ASP A 31 19.85 8.10 6.70
N GLY A 32 19.12 8.89 7.48
CA GLY A 32 19.37 10.32 7.70
C GLY A 32 18.67 11.25 6.70
N GLU A 33 17.90 10.70 5.77
CA GLU A 33 17.06 11.46 4.84
C GLU A 33 15.56 11.27 5.15
N LEU A 34 14.80 12.37 5.14
CA LEU A 34 13.38 12.37 5.47
C LEU A 34 12.54 12.20 4.19
N PHE A 35 11.79 11.10 4.09
CA PHE A 35 10.91 10.82 2.95
C PHE A 35 9.44 10.87 3.36
N PRO A 36 8.55 11.56 2.61
CA PRO A 36 7.12 11.55 2.89
C PRO A 36 6.57 10.12 2.95
N ALA A 37 5.82 9.83 4.02
CA ALA A 37 5.20 8.52 4.19
C ALA A 37 3.80 8.53 3.56
N VAL A 38 3.47 7.47 2.83
CA VAL A 38 2.16 7.33 2.18
C VAL A 38 1.43 6.15 2.78
N TYR A 39 0.24 6.42 3.30
CA TYR A 39 -0.61 5.43 3.94
C TYR A 39 -1.89 5.21 3.13
N LEU A 40 -2.29 3.95 3.03
CA LEU A 40 -3.56 3.51 2.46
C LEU A 40 -4.41 2.87 3.55
N SER A 41 -5.59 3.42 3.82
CA SER A 41 -6.56 2.83 4.73
C SER A 41 -7.65 2.10 3.95
N CYS A 42 -7.84 0.82 4.30
CA CYS A 42 -9.03 0.07 3.90
C CYS A 42 -10.20 0.48 4.78
N ARG A 43 -11.23 1.10 4.21
CA ARG A 43 -12.41 1.58 4.93
C ARG A 43 -13.41 0.46 5.26
N ASN A 44 -13.20 -0.75 4.74
CA ASN A 44 -14.00 -1.92 5.10
C ASN A 44 -13.54 -2.54 6.44
N CYS A 45 -12.24 -2.83 6.59
CA CYS A 45 -11.70 -3.49 7.79
C CYS A 45 -10.84 -2.59 8.67
N ALA A 46 -10.78 -1.28 8.38
CA ALA A 46 -9.99 -0.26 9.07
C ALA A 46 -8.46 -0.48 9.07
N THR A 47 -7.95 -1.43 8.30
CA THR A 47 -6.49 -1.69 8.21
C THR A 47 -5.78 -0.49 7.58
N LEU A 48 -4.71 -0.05 8.22
CA LEU A 48 -3.78 0.95 7.71
C LEU A 48 -2.56 0.25 7.11
N HIS A 49 -2.32 0.47 5.82
CA HIS A 49 -1.16 -0.03 5.10
C HIS A 49 -0.17 1.12 4.89
N ASP A 50 1.08 0.89 5.24
CA ASP A 50 2.19 1.77 4.86
C ASP A 50 2.73 1.30 3.51
N LEU A 51 2.80 2.18 2.50
CA LEU A 51 3.28 1.80 1.18
C LEU A 51 4.77 1.43 1.15
N ALA A 52 5.55 1.85 2.14
CA ALA A 52 6.94 1.44 2.28
C ALA A 52 7.07 0.04 2.92
N ASP A 53 6.00 -0.48 3.54
CA ASP A 53 6.01 -1.81 4.16
C ASP A 53 5.67 -2.88 3.11
N THR A 54 6.71 -3.49 2.57
CA THR A 54 6.58 -4.58 1.60
C THR A 54 6.49 -5.92 2.33
N ALA A 55 5.50 -6.75 1.95
CA ALA A 55 5.44 -8.13 2.42
C ALA A 55 6.74 -8.88 2.06
N LYS A 56 7.35 -9.54 3.05
CA LYS A 56 8.50 -10.44 2.84
C LYS A 56 8.09 -11.51 1.81
N ASN A 57 8.87 -11.66 0.75
CA ASN A 57 8.61 -12.60 -0.37
C ASN A 57 7.38 -12.30 -1.25
N SER A 58 6.99 -11.03 -1.40
CA SER A 58 6.06 -10.66 -2.49
C SER A 58 6.71 -10.94 -3.85
N ASN A 59 6.48 -12.13 -4.40
CA ASN A 59 6.70 -12.45 -5.81
C ASN A 59 5.37 -12.20 -6.54
N PRO A 60 5.09 -10.98 -7.04
CA PRO A 60 3.82 -10.67 -7.71
C PRO A 60 3.57 -11.52 -8.97
N SER A 61 4.56 -12.28 -9.41
CA SER A 61 4.50 -13.25 -10.52
C SER A 61 4.13 -14.69 -10.09
N GLN A 62 3.88 -14.96 -8.82
CA GLN A 62 3.46 -16.28 -8.38
C GLN A 62 1.99 -16.50 -8.77
N LYS A 63 1.76 -17.39 -9.76
CA LYS A 63 0.40 -17.80 -10.14
C LYS A 63 -0.32 -18.34 -8.91
N LEU A 64 -1.48 -17.75 -8.61
CA LEU A 64 -2.45 -18.32 -7.68
C LEU A 64 -2.90 -19.68 -8.26
N SER A 65 -2.33 -20.77 -7.77
CA SER A 65 -2.83 -22.11 -8.05
C SER A 65 -4.20 -22.25 -7.40
N SER A 66 -5.21 -22.51 -8.23
CA SER A 66 -6.57 -22.86 -7.81
C SER A 66 -6.62 -24.20 -7.07
#